data_AF-A0A0W8FH99-F1
#
_entry.id   AF-A0A0W8FH99-F1
#
_cell.length_a   1.000
_cell.length_b   1.000
_cell.length_c   1.000
_cell.angle_alpha   90.00
_cell.angle_beta   90.00
_cell.angle_gamma   90.00
#
_symmetry.space_group_name_H-M   'P 1'
#
loop_
_entity.id
_entity.type
_entity.pdbx_description
1 polymer ?
#
loop_
_entity_poly.entity_id
_entity_poly.type
_entity_poly.pdbx_seq_one_letter_code
_entity_poly.pdbx_strand_id
1 'polypeptide(L)'
;MNGNKLSALVDRNGLPLACTVSPANVHDSRLYQPTLEAFTIPGVSDQPSIISADAAYDSQEIRQYNRKQRIKSNIPVNRRSRIYPKRGRPFWFDPELCKARSAIERFFSWIEAFKKIVPRYERYEYSFLGLIHLACTIMVWRVLG
;
A
#
# COMPACT_ATOMS: atom_id res chain seq x y z
N MET A 1 -17.27 -10.93 -15.03
CA MET A 1 -15.91 -10.34 -15.07
C MET A 1 -15.48 -10.13 -13.63
N ASN A 2 -14.44 -10.81 -13.18
CA ASN A 2 -13.90 -10.59 -11.84
C ASN A 2 -13.11 -9.28 -11.87
N GLY A 3 -13.44 -8.34 -10.99
CA GLY A 3 -12.63 -7.13 -10.82
C GLY A 3 -11.25 -7.48 -10.26
N ASN A 4 -10.32 -6.53 -10.31
CA ASN A 4 -9.04 -6.63 -9.62
C ASN A 4 -8.88 -5.46 -8.66
N LYS A 5 -7.98 -5.61 -7.72
CA LYS A 5 -7.54 -4.59 -6.79
C LYS A 5 -6.09 -4.24 -7.06
N LEU A 6 -5.80 -2.95 -6.93
CA LEU A 6 -4.44 -2.44 -6.91
C LEU A 6 -4.10 -2.10 -5.47
N SER A 7 -3.02 -2.70 -4.96
CA SER A 7 -2.38 -2.31 -3.71
C SER A 7 -1.06 -1.64 -4.04
N ALA A 8 -0.76 -0.52 -3.37
CA ALA A 8 0.42 0.27 -3.64
C ALA A 8 1.11 0.73 -2.35
N LEU A 9 2.44 0.79 -2.41
CA LEU A 9 3.30 1.42 -1.44
C LEU A 9 3.83 2.72 -2.06
N VAL A 10 3.69 3.83 -1.34
CA VAL A 10 4.14 5.15 -1.78
C VAL A 10 4.99 5.81 -0.72
N ASP A 11 5.87 6.72 -1.14
CA ASP A 11 6.59 7.60 -0.23
C ASP A 11 5.69 8.72 0.33
N ARG A 12 6.25 9.62 1.13
CA ARG A 12 5.50 10.74 1.73
C ARG A 12 5.02 11.77 0.70
N ASN A 13 5.67 11.82 -0.46
CA ASN A 13 5.34 12.76 -1.53
C ASN A 13 4.26 12.20 -2.47
N GLY A 14 4.00 10.89 -2.42
CA GLY A 14 3.05 10.17 -3.27
C GLY A 14 3.72 9.47 -4.45
N LEU A 15 5.06 9.37 -4.45
CA LEU A 15 5.80 8.62 -5.46
C LEU A 15 5.65 7.11 -5.20
N PRO A 16 5.43 6.31 -6.24
CA PRO A 16 5.22 4.88 -6.12
C PRO A 16 6.54 4.18 -5.84
N LEU A 17 6.55 3.36 -4.80
CA LEU A 17 7.68 2.51 -4.42
C LEU A 17 7.43 1.05 -4.85
N ALA A 18 6.19 0.57 -4.71
CA ALA A 18 5.78 -0.75 -5.18
C ALA A 18 4.30 -0.78 -5.51
N CYS A 19 3.90 -1.66 -6.44
CA CYS A 19 2.52 -1.90 -6.83
C CYS A 19 2.30 -3.39 -7.02
N THR A 20 1.16 -3.89 -6.52
CA THR A 20 0.74 -5.28 -6.69
C THR A 20 -0.72 -5.34 -7.08
N VAL A 21 -1.05 -6.21 -8.02
CA VAL A 21 -2.42 -6.42 -8.49
C VAL A 21 -2.90 -7.78 -8.01
N SER A 22 -4.15 -7.85 -7.56
CA SER A 22 -4.79 -9.12 -7.23
C SER A 22 -6.23 -9.17 -7.75
N PRO A 23 -6.86 -10.36 -7.78
CA PRO A 23 -8.29 -10.48 -7.94
C PRO A 23 -9.07 -9.73 -6.84
N ALA A 24 -10.26 -9.22 -7.15
CA ALA A 24 -11.06 -8.40 -6.23
C ALA A 24 -11.68 -9.17 -5.06
N ASN A 25 -11.77 -10.49 -5.15
CA ASN A 25 -12.24 -11.34 -4.05
C ASN A 25 -11.19 -11.49 -2.93
N VAL A 26 -9.95 -11.06 -3.15
CA VAL A 26 -8.90 -11.06 -2.11
C VAL A 26 -9.13 -9.88 -1.17
N HIS A 27 -9.06 -10.12 0.14
CA HIS A 27 -9.10 -9.07 1.15
C HIS A 27 -7.83 -8.22 1.10
N ASP A 28 -7.98 -6.89 1.22
CA ASP A 28 -6.87 -5.94 1.08
C ASP A 28 -5.75 -6.20 2.11
N SER A 29 -6.10 -6.67 3.30
CA SER A 29 -5.13 -7.06 4.34
C SER A 29 -4.16 -8.15 3.89
N ARG A 30 -4.58 -9.05 2.99
CA ARG A 30 -3.72 -10.10 2.42
C ARG A 30 -2.72 -9.56 1.40
N LEU A 31 -2.97 -8.37 0.84
CA LEU A 31 -2.07 -7.73 -0.11
C LEU A 31 -0.96 -6.93 0.59
N TYR A 32 -1.14 -6.59 1.87
CA TYR A 32 -0.19 -5.77 2.62
C TYR A 32 1.25 -6.30 2.58
N GLN A 33 1.44 -7.58 2.92
CA GLN A 33 2.76 -8.21 2.91
C GLN A 33 3.32 -8.32 1.49
N PRO A 34 2.60 -8.87 0.50
CA PRO A 34 3.06 -8.89 -0.90
C PRO A 34 3.47 -7.52 -1.44
N THR A 35 2.71 -6.45 -1.12
CA THR A 35 3.06 -5.09 -1.58
C THR A 35 4.35 -4.60 -0.94
N LEU A 36 4.62 -4.94 0.33
CA LEU A 36 5.87 -4.57 0.99
C LEU A 36 7.06 -5.37 0.49
N GLU A 37 6.89 -6.66 0.22
CA GLU A 37 7.94 -7.51 -0.33
C GLU A 37 8.30 -7.12 -1.78
N ALA A 38 7.31 -6.64 -2.55
CA ALA A 38 7.54 -6.09 -3.87
C ALA A 38 8.42 -4.83 -3.86
N PHE A 39 8.53 -4.12 -2.72
CA PHE A 39 9.52 -3.07 -2.55
C PHE A 39 10.88 -3.69 -2.23
N THR A 40 11.66 -3.92 -3.27
CA THR A 40 13.03 -4.39 -3.16
C THR A 40 13.95 -3.49 -3.97
N ILE A 41 14.94 -2.90 -3.32
CA ILE A 41 16.03 -2.16 -3.99
C ILE A 41 17.23 -3.10 -4.09
N PRO A 42 17.68 -3.48 -5.31
CA PRO A 42 18.85 -4.34 -5.47
C PRO A 42 20.07 -3.75 -4.75
N GLY A 43 20.71 -4.57 -3.92
CA GLY A 43 21.95 -4.18 -3.20
C GLY A 43 21.73 -3.31 -1.95
N VAL A 44 20.48 -2.96 -1.60
CA VAL A 44 20.17 -2.20 -0.39
C VAL A 44 19.15 -2.95 0.44
N SER A 45 19.50 -3.28 1.70
CA SER A 45 18.53 -3.77 2.67
C SER A 45 17.77 -2.58 3.26
N ASP A 46 16.98 -1.91 2.43
CA ASP A 46 16.17 -0.78 2.86
C ASP A 46 14.75 -1.26 3.17
N GLN A 47 14.34 -1.13 4.42
CA GLN A 47 12.97 -1.36 4.84
C GLN A 47 12.43 -0.06 5.43
N PRO A 48 11.15 0.27 5.18
CA PRO A 48 10.58 1.49 5.71
C PRO A 48 10.62 1.46 7.25
N SER A 49 11.19 2.50 7.86
CA SER A 49 11.25 2.60 9.33
C SER A 49 9.86 2.73 9.97
N ILE A 50 8.92 3.34 9.26
CA ILE A 50 7.53 3.56 9.68
C ILE A 50 6.61 3.35 8.48
N ILE A 51 5.51 2.62 8.66
CA ILE A 51 4.43 2.52 7.68
C ILE A 51 3.13 3.06 8.28
N SER A 52 2.50 3.99 7.57
CA SER A 52 1.14 4.43 7.81
C SER A 52 0.18 3.65 6.91
N ALA A 53 -0.89 3.08 7.48
CA ALA A 53 -1.95 2.41 6.72
C ALA A 53 -3.31 2.60 7.39
N ASP A 54 -4.38 2.27 6.68
CA ASP A 54 -5.75 2.42 7.14
C ASP A 54 -6.08 1.54 8.34
N ALA A 55 -7.10 1.92 9.11
CA ALA A 55 -7.59 1.12 10.23
C ALA A 55 -7.98 -0.31 9.80
N ALA A 56 -8.41 -0.50 8.55
CA ALA A 56 -8.72 -1.83 8.00
C ALA A 56 -7.53 -2.79 8.04
N TYR A 57 -6.29 -2.29 8.05
CA TYR A 57 -5.06 -3.07 8.18
C TYR A 57 -4.67 -3.38 9.64
N ASP A 58 -5.50 -3.04 10.64
CA ASP A 58 -5.25 -3.36 12.05
C ASP A 58 -5.48 -4.84 12.40
N SER A 59 -4.65 -5.72 11.83
CA SER A 59 -4.62 -7.14 12.18
C SER A 59 -3.41 -7.48 13.06
N GLN A 60 -3.53 -8.57 13.83
CA GLN A 60 -2.42 -9.08 14.62
C GLN A 60 -1.27 -9.56 13.71
N GLU A 61 -1.61 -10.21 12.60
CA GLU A 61 -0.67 -10.72 11.59
C GLU A 61 0.18 -9.60 11.00
N ILE A 62 -0.44 -8.52 10.53
CA ILE A 62 0.26 -7.35 9.95
C ILE A 62 1.18 -6.70 10.98
N ARG A 63 0.71 -6.52 12.22
CA ARG A 63 1.54 -5.94 13.29
C ARG A 63 2.70 -6.85 13.67
N GLN A 64 2.51 -8.17 13.67
CA GLN A 64 3.59 -9.12 13.93
C GLN A 64 4.60 -9.16 12.79
N TYR A 65 4.14 -9.11 11.54
CA TYR A 65 4.98 -9.00 10.36
C TYR A 65 5.88 -7.75 10.44
N ASN A 66 5.30 -6.57 10.66
CA ASN A 66 6.06 -5.33 10.78
C ASN A 66 7.10 -5.39 11.90
N ARG A 67 6.75 -5.98 13.06
CA ARG A 67 7.67 -6.14 14.18
C ARG A 67 8.86 -7.03 13.82
N LYS A 68 8.64 -8.14 13.11
CA LYS A 68 9.72 -9.02 12.63
C LYS A 68 10.66 -8.28 11.69
N GLN A 69 10.10 -7.41 10.85
CA GLN A 69 10.82 -6.54 9.91
C GLN A 69 11.35 -5.24 10.56
N ARG A 70 11.23 -5.07 11.89
CA ARG A 70 11.64 -3.83 12.61
C ARG A 70 10.96 -2.55 12.10
N ILE A 71 9.80 -2.67 11.47
CA ILE A 71 8.99 -1.58 10.95
C ILE A 71 8.02 -1.09 12.04
N LYS A 72 7.94 0.22 12.29
CA LYS A 72 6.92 0.80 13.18
C LYS A 72 5.58 0.91 12.45
N SER A 73 4.53 0.31 13.01
CA SER A 73 3.17 0.38 12.45
C SER A 73 2.42 1.62 12.93
N ASN A 74 2.31 2.64 12.09
CA ASN A 74 1.41 3.79 12.30
C ASN A 74 0.00 3.50 11.75
N ILE A 75 -0.66 2.47 12.31
CA ILE A 75 -1.96 1.98 11.84
C ILE A 75 -2.99 2.23 12.93
N PRO A 76 -4.01 3.08 12.74
CA PRO A 76 -5.03 3.34 13.75
C PRO A 76 -5.76 2.04 14.14
N VAL A 77 -6.14 1.93 15.41
CA VAL A 77 -6.89 0.76 15.89
C VAL A 77 -8.26 0.70 15.20
N ASN A 78 -8.62 -0.46 14.65
CA ASN A 78 -9.93 -0.64 14.05
C ASN A 78 -11.01 -0.76 15.13
N ARG A 79 -11.84 0.28 15.26
CA ARG A 79 -12.94 0.30 16.24
C ARG A 79 -14.03 -0.72 15.93
N ARG A 80 -14.24 -1.09 14.66
CA ARG A 80 -15.31 -2.01 14.24
C ARG A 80 -15.02 -3.46 14.59
N SER A 81 -13.76 -3.86 14.64
CA SER A 81 -13.35 -5.23 15.01
C SER A 81 -13.14 -5.42 16.51
N ARG A 82 -13.53 -4.44 17.34
CA ARG A 82 -13.15 -4.38 18.75
C ARG A 82 -14.29 -4.88 19.66
N ILE A 83 -14.40 -6.20 19.81
CA ILE A 83 -15.28 -6.82 20.82
C ILE A 83 -14.59 -6.85 22.20
N TYR A 84 -13.25 -6.96 22.23
CA TYR A 84 -12.46 -6.97 23.46
C TYR A 84 -11.18 -6.10 23.35
N PRO A 85 -10.66 -5.53 24.45
CA PRO A 85 -9.36 -4.87 24.45
C PRO A 85 -8.24 -5.89 24.15
N LYS A 86 -7.46 -5.66 23.09
CA LYS A 86 -6.29 -6.49 22.75
C LYS A 86 -5.31 -6.47 23.92
N ARG A 87 -5.05 -7.63 24.55
CA ARG A 87 -3.98 -7.81 25.55
C ARG A 87 -2.61 -7.76 24.85
N GLY A 88 -1.64 -7.01 25.38
CA GLY A 88 -0.26 -6.99 24.87
C GLY A 88 0.40 -5.61 24.84
N ARG A 89 1.53 -5.51 24.10
CA ARG A 89 2.35 -4.28 23.98
C ARG A 89 1.49 -3.07 23.56
N PRO A 90 1.65 -1.90 24.22
CA PRO A 90 0.89 -0.70 23.89
C PRO A 90 1.07 -0.31 22.41
N PHE A 91 -0.02 0.20 21.86
CA PHE A 91 -0.09 0.69 20.51
C PHE A 91 0.57 2.06 20.40
N TRP A 92 1.56 2.20 19.53
CA TRP A 92 2.11 3.49 19.16
C TRP A 92 1.40 4.02 17.91
N PHE A 93 1.03 5.30 17.95
CA PHE A 93 0.36 6.00 16.87
C PHE A 93 0.71 7.46 16.90
N ASP A 94 0.96 7.98 15.71
CA ASP A 94 1.23 9.38 15.49
C ASP A 94 0.18 9.93 14.51
N PRO A 95 -0.76 10.78 15.01
CA PRO A 95 -1.76 11.42 14.18
C PRO A 95 -1.17 12.28 13.05
N GLU A 96 0.00 12.89 13.25
CA GLU A 96 0.64 13.73 12.23
C GLU A 96 1.15 12.87 11.07
N LEU A 97 1.81 11.75 11.38
CA LEU A 97 2.22 10.77 10.37
C LEU A 97 1.02 10.08 9.69
N CYS A 98 -0.15 10.07 10.32
CA CYS A 98 -1.38 9.57 9.70
C CYS A 98 -1.86 10.49 8.56
N LYS A 99 -1.60 11.80 8.65
CA LYS A 99 -1.91 12.76 7.56
C LYS A 99 -1.15 12.46 6.27
N ALA A 100 0.00 11.78 6.36
CA ALA A 100 0.75 11.32 5.21
C ALA A 100 -0.03 10.32 4.33
N ARG A 101 -1.16 9.76 4.81
CA ARG A 101 -2.07 8.95 3.97
C ARG A 101 -2.67 9.74 2.80
N SER A 102 -2.73 11.07 2.87
CA SER A 102 -3.09 11.89 1.70
C SER A 102 -2.16 11.65 0.49
N ALA A 103 -0.94 11.14 0.70
CA ALA A 103 -0.04 10.73 -0.38
C ALA A 103 -0.57 9.52 -1.16
N ILE A 104 -1.13 8.50 -0.49
CA ILE A 104 -1.70 7.33 -1.17
C ILE A 104 -2.96 7.71 -1.95
N GLU A 105 -3.78 8.61 -1.41
CA GLU A 105 -4.98 9.11 -2.09
C GLU A 105 -4.61 9.89 -3.36
N ARG A 106 -3.63 10.80 -3.27
CA ARG A 106 -3.10 11.53 -4.44
C ARG A 106 -2.53 10.58 -5.51
N PHE A 107 -1.80 9.55 -5.09
CA PHE A 107 -1.30 8.52 -5.99
C PHE A 107 -2.44 7.85 -6.76
N PHE A 108 -3.48 7.37 -6.06
CA PHE A 108 -4.63 6.74 -6.72
C PHE A 108 -5.38 7.69 -7.63
N SER A 109 -5.61 8.94 -7.23
CA SER A 109 -6.22 9.96 -8.10
C SER A 109 -5.41 10.20 -9.37
N TRP A 110 -4.07 10.17 -9.29
CA TRP A 110 -3.20 10.34 -10.44
C TRP A 110 -3.26 9.12 -11.38
N ILE A 111 -3.24 7.91 -10.83
CA ILE A 111 -3.40 6.66 -11.60
C ILE A 111 -4.76 6.61 -12.29
N GLU A 112 -5.83 7.01 -11.60
CA GLU A 112 -7.19 7.09 -12.15
C GLU A 112 -7.32 8.18 -13.23
N ALA A 113 -6.43 9.16 -13.29
CA ALA A 113 -6.41 10.14 -14.38
C ALA A 113 -6.03 9.49 -15.74
N PHE A 114 -5.36 8.33 -15.73
CA PHE A 114 -5.02 7.61 -16.95
C PHE A 114 -6.26 6.89 -17.50
N LYS A 115 -6.86 7.50 -18.54
CA LYS A 115 -8.01 6.94 -19.27
C LYS A 115 -7.81 5.55 -19.84
N LYS A 116 -6.58 5.04 -19.92
CA LYS A 116 -6.29 3.65 -20.33
C LYS A 116 -6.36 2.66 -19.16
N ILE A 117 -6.23 3.13 -17.92
CA ILE A 117 -6.24 2.32 -16.69
C ILE A 117 -7.67 2.17 -16.15
N VAL A 118 -8.45 3.26 -16.16
CA VAL A 118 -9.83 3.27 -15.60
C VAL A 118 -10.75 2.26 -16.30
N PRO A 119 -10.94 2.30 -17.62
CA PRO A 119 -11.63 1.23 -18.33
C PRO A 119 -10.69 0.03 -18.46
N ARG A 120 -10.91 -0.97 -17.60
CA ARG A 120 -10.10 -2.19 -17.59
C ARG A 120 -10.45 -3.09 -18.79
N TYR A 121 -9.64 -3.01 -19.84
CA TYR A 121 -9.73 -3.91 -21.00
C TYR A 121 -8.77 -5.10 -20.93
N GLU A 122 -7.75 -5.03 -20.08
CA GLU A 122 -6.71 -6.06 -20.00
C GLU A 122 -7.27 -7.38 -19.46
N ARG A 123 -7.11 -8.45 -20.25
CA ARG A 123 -7.54 -9.81 -19.89
C ARG A 123 -6.66 -10.41 -18.80
N TYR A 124 -5.37 -10.08 -18.80
CA TYR A 124 -4.38 -10.66 -17.90
C TYR A 124 -3.88 -9.65 -16.87
N GLU A 125 -3.60 -10.13 -15.65
CA GLU A 125 -3.17 -9.28 -14.54
C GLU A 125 -1.80 -8.65 -14.78
N TYR A 126 -0.87 -9.40 -15.40
CA TYR A 126 0.47 -8.90 -15.72
C TYR A 126 0.42 -7.77 -16.76
N SER A 127 -0.48 -7.82 -17.73
CA SER A 127 -0.66 -6.74 -18.71
C SER A 127 -1.16 -5.47 -18.04
N PHE A 128 -2.13 -5.60 -17.13
CA PHE A 128 -2.63 -4.49 -16.34
C PHE A 128 -1.57 -3.90 -15.42
N LEU A 129 -0.80 -4.76 -14.74
CA LEU A 129 0.33 -4.34 -13.91
C LEU A 129 1.40 -3.59 -14.73
N GLY A 130 1.68 -4.04 -15.96
CA GLY A 130 2.57 -3.36 -16.89
C GLY A 130 2.11 -1.93 -17.22
N LEU A 131 0.80 -1.73 -17.43
CA LEU A 131 0.24 -0.38 -17.64
C LEU A 131 0.37 0.50 -16.39
N ILE A 132 0.16 -0.07 -15.20
CA ILE A 132 0.37 0.64 -13.93
C ILE A 132 1.83 1.05 -13.78
N HIS A 133 2.77 0.16 -14.08
CA HIS A 133 4.20 0.49 -14.04
C HIS A 133 4.56 1.59 -15.04
N LEU A 134 4.02 1.56 -16.25
CA LEU A 134 4.23 2.62 -17.23
C LEU A 134 3.73 3.98 -16.71
N ALA A 135 2.54 4.01 -16.11
CA ALA A 135 2.02 5.22 -15.48
C ALA A 135 2.94 5.67 -14.33
N CYS A 136 3.34 4.76 -13.43
CA CYS A 136 4.27 5.07 -12.35
C CYS A 136 5.59 5.69 -12.86
N THR A 137 6.16 5.15 -13.94
CA THR A 137 7.37 5.70 -14.57
C THR A 137 7.16 7.12 -15.07
N ILE A 138 6.03 7.41 -15.73
CA ILE A 138 5.69 8.77 -16.20
C ILE A 138 5.56 9.74 -15.02
N MET A 139 4.98 9.32 -13.90
CA MET A 139 4.87 10.15 -12.70
C MET A 139 6.23 10.52 -12.13
N VAL A 140 7.10 9.51 -11.97
CA VAL A 140 8.44 9.70 -11.43
C VAL A 140 9.26 10.60 -12.36
N TRP A 141 9.18 10.38 -13.67
CA TRP A 141 9.84 11.22 -14.68
C TRP A 141 9.40 12.68 -14.60
N ARG A 142 8.12 12.98 -14.38
CA ARG A 142 7.62 14.36 -14.22
C ARG A 142 8.11 15.08 -12.97
N VAL A 143 8.57 14.35 -11.96
CA VAL A 143 9.05 14.92 -10.68
C VAL A 143 10.57 15.07 -10.67
N LEU A 144 11.29 14.15 -11.33
CA LEU A 144 12.75 14.10 -11.33
C LEU A 144 13.41 14.65 -12.60
N GLY A 145 12.68 14.77 -13.70
CA GLY A 145 13.15 15.31 -14.98
C GLY A 145 12.74 16.76 -15.16
#